data_AF-A0A921ISR0-F1
#
_entry.id   AF-A0A921ISR0-F1
#
_cell.length_a   1.000
_cell.length_b   1.000
_cell.length_c   1.000
_cell.angle_alpha   90.00
_cell.angle_beta   90.00
_cell.angle_gamma   90.00
#
_symmetry.space_group_name_H-M   'P 1'
#
loop_
_entity.id
_entity.type
_entity.pdbx_description
1 polymer ?
#
loop_
_entity_poly.entity_id
_entity_poly.type
_entity_poly.pdbx_seq_one_letter_code
_entity_poly.pdbx_strand_id
1 'polypeptide(L)' 'MLSLPQRSRKHQSALATKSLAFDDYPFVTEEFEGASCHVCGATGVYLTQTVDPATGEQVWQCSDTGFCAQHAAEQESEA' A
#
# COMPACT_ATOMS: atom_id res chain seq x y z
N MET A 1 29.20 17.26 38.88
CA MET A 1 28.81 17.87 37.59
C MET A 1 29.74 17.33 36.50
N LEU A 2 29.36 16.26 35.82
CA LEU A 2 30.09 15.74 34.67
C LEU A 2 29.13 15.71 33.48
N SER A 3 29.26 16.70 32.62
CA SER A 3 28.48 16.80 31.39
C SER A 3 28.98 15.75 30.39
N LEU A 4 28.10 14.84 29.98
CA LEU A 4 28.36 13.95 28.85
C LEU A 4 28.50 14.79 27.57
N PRO A 5 29.49 14.53 26.70
CA PRO A 5 29.60 15.23 25.42
C PRO A 5 28.45 14.79 24.52
N GLN A 6 27.64 15.75 24.09
CA GLN A 6 26.58 15.59 23.10
C GLN A 6 27.18 14.99 21.81
N ARG A 7 26.87 13.73 21.53
CA ARG A 7 27.29 13.04 20.31
C ARG A 7 26.59 13.73 19.13
N SER A 8 27.35 14.56 18.43
CA SER A 8 26.91 15.32 17.26
C SER A 8 26.26 14.39 16.24
N ARG A 9 24.93 14.43 16.10
CA ARG A 9 24.18 13.76 15.03
C ARG A 9 24.44 14.48 13.71
N LYS A 10 25.66 14.41 13.19
CA LYS A 10 26.03 15.03 11.89
C LYS A 10 26.02 14.05 10.72
N HIS A 11 25.28 12.94 10.80
CA HIS A 11 25.25 11.92 9.75
C HIS A 11 23.83 11.41 9.52
N GLN A 12 22.96 12.29 9.01
CA GLN A 12 21.74 11.85 8.32
C GLN A 12 21.70 12.57 6.98
N SER A 13 22.61 12.21 6.09
CA SER A 13 22.37 12.44 4.67
C SER A 13 21.34 11.41 4.26
N ALA A 14 20.07 11.81 4.12
CA ALA A 14 19.05 10.95 3.56
C ALA A 14 19.47 10.61 2.13
N LEU A 15 19.75 9.33 1.84
CA LEU A 15 19.88 8.89 0.46
C LEU A 15 18.51 9.04 -0.21
N ALA A 16 18.47 9.72 -1.35
CA ALA A 16 17.25 9.89 -2.11
C ALA A 16 16.88 8.59 -2.84
N THR A 17 15.68 8.07 -2.58
CA THR A 17 15.07 6.97 -3.35
C THR A 17 14.48 7.52 -4.64
N LYS A 18 14.77 6.85 -5.76
CA LYS A 18 14.14 7.12 -7.06
C LYS A 18 13.82 5.80 -7.76
N SER A 19 12.68 5.73 -8.44
CA SER A 19 12.35 4.59 -9.30
C SER A 19 13.35 4.50 -10.46
N LEU A 20 13.76 3.29 -10.81
CA LEU A 20 14.55 3.04 -12.02
C LEU A 20 13.61 3.11 -13.22
N ALA A 21 13.97 3.90 -14.22
CA ALA A 21 13.26 4.02 -15.48
C ALA A 21 14.27 4.28 -16.61
N PHE A 22 13.91 3.92 -17.83
CA PHE A 22 14.66 4.26 -19.05
C PHE A 22 13.93 5.39 -19.77
N ASP A 23 14.63 6.14 -20.63
CA ASP A 23 14.05 7.29 -21.33
C ASP A 23 12.86 6.88 -22.23
N ASP A 24 12.89 5.67 -22.77
CA ASP A 24 11.88 5.05 -23.61
C ASP A 24 10.89 4.14 -22.85
N TYR A 25 11.14 3.90 -21.56
CA TYR A 25 10.27 3.08 -20.71
C TYR A 25 10.14 3.73 -19.32
N PRO A 26 9.21 4.70 -19.19
CA PRO A 26 9.00 5.39 -17.93
C PRO A 26 8.47 4.42 -16.87
N PHE A 27 8.79 4.70 -15.60
CA PHE A 27 8.14 4.01 -14.50
C PHE A 27 6.68 4.47 -14.41
N VAL A 28 5.75 3.52 -14.47
CA VAL A 28 4.31 3.75 -14.33
C VAL A 28 3.77 2.92 -13.16
N THR A 29 2.78 3.45 -12.46
CA THR A 29 2.03 2.71 -11.44
C THR A 29 0.89 1.94 -12.10
N GLU A 30 0.42 0.87 -11.47
CA GLU A 30 -0.76 0.15 -11.95
C GLU A 30 -2.02 0.99 -11.78
N GLU A 31 -2.93 0.91 -12.76
CA GLU A 31 -4.24 1.56 -12.74
C GLU A 31 -5.34 0.51 -12.56
N PHE A 32 -6.25 0.76 -11.61
CA PHE A 32 -7.37 -0.11 -11.27
C PHE A 32 -8.71 0.62 -11.47
N GLU A 33 -8.87 1.32 -12.58
CA GLU A 33 -10.05 2.15 -12.84
C GLU A 33 -11.34 1.30 -12.80
N GLY A 34 -12.31 1.75 -11.99
CA GLY A 34 -13.58 1.06 -11.79
C GLY A 34 -13.52 -0.21 -10.92
N ALA A 35 -12.34 -0.60 -10.44
CA ALA A 35 -12.20 -1.74 -9.53
C ALA A 35 -12.24 -1.30 -8.05
N SER A 36 -12.80 -2.16 -7.22
CA SER A 36 -12.83 -2.05 -5.77
C SER A 36 -12.54 -3.40 -5.14
N CYS A 37 -12.00 -3.40 -3.93
CA CYS A 37 -11.84 -4.64 -3.17
C CYS A 37 -13.21 -5.30 -2.93
N HIS A 38 -13.36 -6.56 -3.34
CA HIS A 38 -14.56 -7.36 -3.14
C HIS A 38 -14.87 -7.62 -1.65
N VAL A 39 -13.85 -7.55 -0.78
CA VAL A 39 -14.01 -7.79 0.67
C VAL A 39 -14.33 -6.51 1.43
N CYS A 40 -13.51 -5.47 1.31
CA CYS A 40 -13.63 -4.26 2.15
C CYS A 40 -14.12 -3.01 1.39
N GLY A 41 -14.41 -3.13 0.08
CA GLY A 41 -14.89 -2.02 -0.75
C GLY A 41 -13.87 -0.94 -1.11
N ALA A 42 -12.62 -1.03 -0.63
CA ALA A 42 -11.60 0.00 -0.87
C ALA A 42 -11.31 0.22 -2.36
N THR A 43 -11.12 1.48 -2.74
CA THR A 43 -10.67 1.94 -4.07
C THR A 43 -9.38 2.76 -3.93
N GLY A 44 -8.65 2.95 -5.03
CA GLY A 44 -7.38 3.72 -5.01
C GLY A 44 -6.24 3.03 -4.24
N VAL A 45 -6.36 1.72 -4.02
CA VAL A 45 -5.34 0.87 -3.40
C VAL A 45 -4.76 -0.10 -4.43
N TYR A 46 -3.61 -0.71 -4.13
CA TYR A 46 -3.12 -1.81 -4.94
C TYR A 46 -4.00 -3.03 -4.74
N LEU A 47 -4.54 -3.53 -5.85
CA LEU A 47 -5.41 -4.70 -5.90
C LEU A 47 -4.66 -5.86 -6.56
N THR A 48 -5.01 -7.07 -6.14
CA THR A 48 -4.60 -8.31 -6.80
C THR A 48 -5.84 -9.07 -7.22
N GLN A 49 -5.73 -9.81 -8.33
CA GLN A 49 -6.81 -10.65 -8.80
C GLN A 49 -6.80 -11.95 -8.01
N THR A 50 -7.95 -12.31 -7.42
CA THR A 50 -8.16 -13.55 -6.69
C THR A 50 -9.40 -14.27 -7.21
N VAL A 51 -9.65 -15.48 -6.72
CA VAL A 51 -10.86 -16.24 -7.05
C VAL A 51 -11.78 -16.21 -5.84
N ASP A 52 -13.03 -15.79 -6.04
CA ASP A 52 -14.06 -15.85 -5.02
C ASP A 52 -14.38 -17.33 -4.72
N PRO A 53 -14.19 -17.79 -3.47
CA PRO A 53 -14.44 -19.19 -3.12
C PRO A 53 -15.93 -19.59 -3.18
N ALA A 54 -16.86 -18.65 -3.14
CA ALA A 54 -18.30 -18.93 -3.21
C ALA A 54 -18.80 -19.08 -4.65
N THR A 55 -18.28 -18.26 -5.57
CA THR A 55 -18.77 -18.19 -6.96
C THR A 55 -17.80 -18.80 -7.97
N GLY A 56 -16.51 -18.91 -7.64
CA GLY A 56 -15.44 -19.29 -8.55
C GLY A 56 -15.05 -18.19 -9.55
N GLU A 57 -15.62 -17.00 -9.44
CA GLU A 57 -15.32 -15.87 -10.33
C GLU A 57 -14.03 -15.16 -9.94
N GLN A 58 -13.39 -14.53 -10.93
CA GLN A 58 -12.24 -13.67 -10.66
C GLN A 58 -12.70 -12.34 -10.08
N VAL A 59 -12.16 -11.98 -8.92
CA VAL A 59 -12.47 -10.75 -8.19
C VAL A 59 -11.20 -9.95 -7.90
N TRP A 60 -11.37 -8.66 -7.62
CA TRP A 60 -10.30 -7.81 -7.13
C TRP A 60 -10.29 -7.78 -5.61
N GLN A 61 -9.12 -7.94 -4.99
CA GLN A 61 -8.95 -7.86 -3.55
C GLN A 61 -7.73 -6.99 -3.21
N CYS A 62 -7.76 -6.26 -2.10
CA CYS A 62 -6.59 -5.56 -1.59
C CYS A 62 -5.37 -6.49 -1.56
N SER A 63 -4.25 -6.02 -2.09
CA SER A 63 -2.98 -6.75 -2.03
C SER A 63 -2.48 -6.90 -0.59
N ASP A 64 -2.66 -5.85 0.23
CA ASP A 64 -2.37 -5.89 1.67
C ASP A 64 -3.60 -6.37 2.45
N THR A 65 -3.52 -7.58 2.99
CA THR A 65 -4.59 -8.21 3.77
C THR A 65 -4.74 -7.60 5.17
N GLY A 66 -3.68 -7.01 5.73
CA GLY A 66 -3.74 -6.30 7.02
C GLY A 66 -4.54 -5.01 6.90
N PHE A 67 -4.25 -4.21 5.87
CA PHE A 67 -5.07 -3.05 5.51
C PHE A 67 -6.52 -3.46 5.23
N CYS A 68 -6.72 -4.52 4.44
CA CYS A 68 -8.06 -5.00 4.08
C CYS A 68 -8.92 -5.35 5.30
N ALA A 69 -8.34 -6.06 6.28
CA ALA A 69 -9.03 -6.48 7.49
C ALA A 69 -9.39 -5.28 8.38
N GLN A 70 -8.47 -4.33 8.54
CA GLN A 70 -8.73 -3.11 9.30
C GLN A 70 -9.86 -2.29 8.66
N HIS A 71 -9.77 -2.04 7.35
CA HIS A 71 -10.77 -1.25 6.63
C HIS A 71 -12.15 -1.92 6.66
N ALA A 72 -12.23 -3.24 6.55
CA ALA A 72 -13.49 -3.97 6.66
C ALA A 72 -14.14 -3.77 8.05
N ALA A 73 -13.36 -3.88 9.12
CA ALA A 73 -13.86 -3.70 10.49
C ALA A 73 -14.33 -2.27 10.77
N GLU A 74 -13.67 -1.26 10.18
CA GLU A 74 -14.08 0.15 10.28
C GLU A 74 -15.46 0.35 9.61
N GLN A 75 -15.66 -0.18 8.40
CA GLN A 75 -16.92 -0.09 7.65
C GLN A 75 -18.10 -0.79 8.36
N GLU A 76 -17.85 -1.87 9.10
CA GLU A 76 -18.86 -2.55 9.92
C GLU A 76 -19.27 -1.73 11.15
N SER A 77 -18.39 -0.87 11.66
CA SER A 77 -18.65 -0.06 12.86
C SER A 77 -19.48 1.20 12.59
N GLU A 78 -19.55 1.63 11.33
CA GLU A 78 -20.30 2.80 10.88
C GLU A 78 -21.68 2.46 10.29
N ALA A 79 -22.01 1.17 10.19
CA ALA A 79 -23.30 0.64 9.74
C ALA A 79 -24.25 0.32 10.91
#